data_AF-A0A7S4CAQ5-F1
#
_entry.id   AF-A0A7S4CAQ5-F1
#
_cell.length_a   1.000
_cell.length_b   1.000
_cell.length_c   1.000
_cell.angle_alpha   90.00
_cell.angle_beta   90.00
_cell.angle_gamma   90.00
#
_symmetry.space_group_name_H-M   'P 1'
#
loop_
_entity.id
_entity.type
_entity.pdbx_description
1 polymer ?
#
loop_
_entity_poly.entity_id
_entity_poly.type
_entity_poly.pdbx_seq_one_letter_code
_entity_poly.pdbx_strand_id
1 'polypeptide(L)'
;GEARAQYEKALQMDPDQARTHCAYGTLLYKHFGGTVDVAERCFLKALELEEFDYDINFQYGKFLQDAKKDMEGAEEHYTRCLALDVNEATPILAEFLLDSLGRHKGPQRFEELTLEATDFPIIAFCNFADWALAERNDHKTAEQFYRKCVKIDIHESNVEPALYAQVVLKYAFFCVQEMRQIETARQLVQYAKEVAPDLPEDVQEQIQELLELGSKESM
;
A
#
# COMPACT_ATOMS: atom_id res chain seq x y z
N GLY A 1 15.61 12.44 -28.83
CA GLY A 1 15.12 12.82 -30.17
C GLY A 1 14.29 11.72 -30.78
N GLU A 2 14.91 10.57 -31.03
CA GLU A 2 14.27 9.42 -31.69
C GLU A 2 13.06 8.85 -30.92
N ALA A 3 13.16 8.65 -29.61
CA ALA A 3 12.04 8.16 -28.79
C ALA A 3 10.79 9.05 -28.85
N ARG A 4 10.97 10.38 -28.85
CA ARG A 4 9.86 11.34 -28.97
C ARG A 4 9.12 11.19 -30.31
N ALA A 5 9.86 11.10 -31.41
CA ALA A 5 9.28 10.91 -32.74
C ALA A 5 8.52 9.57 -32.86
N GLN A 6 8.98 8.52 -32.18
CA GLN A 6 8.29 7.23 -32.14
C GLN A 6 6.95 7.32 -31.40
N TYR A 7 6.90 7.98 -30.24
CA TYR A 7 5.63 8.22 -29.52
C TYR A 7 4.66 9.09 -30.32
N GLU A 8 5.15 10.17 -30.94
CA GLU A 8 4.32 11.02 -31.80
C GLU A 8 3.74 10.24 -32.99
N LYS A 9 4.53 9.36 -33.62
CA LYS A 9 4.04 8.47 -34.68
C LYS A 9 3.04 7.44 -34.18
N ALA A 10 3.28 6.84 -33.02
CA ALA A 10 2.35 5.90 -32.40
C ALA A 10 0.98 6.56 -32.15
N LEU A 11 0.98 7.77 -31.58
CA LEU A 11 -0.24 8.55 -31.32
C LEU A 11 -0.91 9.08 -32.60
N GLN A 12 -0.18 9.23 -33.72
CA GLN A 12 -0.80 9.50 -35.01
C GLN A 12 -1.54 8.28 -35.58
N MET A 13 -1.06 7.07 -35.28
CA MET A 13 -1.69 5.83 -35.74
C MET A 13 -2.87 5.44 -34.85
N ASP A 14 -2.75 5.66 -33.54
CA ASP A 14 -3.77 5.38 -32.55
C ASP A 14 -3.80 6.51 -31.49
N PRO A 15 -4.66 7.52 -31.65
CA PRO A 15 -4.70 8.69 -30.77
C PRO A 15 -5.36 8.42 -29.41
N ASP A 16 -6.08 7.31 -29.25
CA ASP A 16 -6.88 7.01 -28.07
C ASP A 16 -6.24 5.92 -27.19
N GLN A 17 -4.94 5.68 -27.35
CA GLN A 17 -4.20 4.72 -26.55
C GLN A 17 -3.67 5.34 -25.25
N ALA A 18 -4.40 5.14 -24.14
CA ALA A 18 -4.13 5.74 -22.84
C ALA A 18 -2.70 5.50 -22.33
N ARG A 19 -2.24 4.24 -22.36
CA ARG A 19 -0.87 3.87 -21.95
C ARG A 19 0.23 4.56 -22.77
N THR A 20 -0.01 4.84 -24.04
CA THR A 20 0.96 5.55 -24.89
C THR A 20 1.02 7.02 -24.57
N HIS A 21 -0.11 7.66 -24.25
CA HIS A 21 -0.11 9.01 -23.68
C HIS A 21 0.64 9.06 -22.35
N CYS A 22 0.37 8.14 -21.43
CA CYS A 22 1.06 8.07 -20.13
C CYS A 22 2.58 7.86 -20.27
N ALA A 23 3.00 6.91 -21.11
CA ALA A 23 4.40 6.64 -21.37
C ALA A 23 5.10 7.83 -22.06
N TYR A 24 4.41 8.52 -22.97
CA TYR A 24 4.95 9.71 -23.62
C TYR A 24 5.10 10.88 -22.65
N GLY A 25 4.09 11.12 -21.79
CA GLY A 25 4.17 12.11 -20.70
C GLY A 25 5.36 11.85 -19.78
N THR A 26 5.54 10.58 -19.38
CA THR A 26 6.68 10.13 -18.57
C THR A 26 8.03 10.41 -19.26
N LEU A 27 8.15 10.09 -20.54
CA LEU A 27 9.35 10.36 -21.33
C LEU A 27 9.66 11.86 -21.35
N LEU A 28 8.65 12.70 -21.61
CA LEU A 28 8.79 14.14 -21.73
C LEU A 28 9.33 14.75 -20.44
N TYR A 29 8.67 14.53 -19.30
CA TYR A 29 9.08 15.21 -18.07
C TYR A 29 10.43 14.71 -17.52
N LYS A 30 10.79 13.43 -17.72
CA LYS A 30 12.06 12.87 -17.22
C LYS A 30 13.27 13.26 -18.07
N HIS A 31 13.08 13.43 -19.38
CA HIS A 31 14.22 13.51 -20.32
C HIS A 31 14.24 14.77 -21.19
N PHE A 32 13.20 15.61 -21.16
CA PHE A 32 13.12 16.81 -21.99
C PHE A 32 12.76 18.05 -21.14
N GLY A 33 13.74 18.94 -20.95
CA GLY A 33 13.52 20.20 -20.24
C GLY A 33 12.48 21.09 -20.92
N GLY A 34 11.71 21.84 -20.12
CA GLY A 34 10.68 22.77 -20.61
C GLY A 34 9.43 22.11 -21.20
N THR A 35 9.21 20.82 -20.93
CA THR A 35 8.06 20.06 -21.47
C THR A 35 6.97 19.74 -20.44
N VAL A 36 7.04 20.34 -19.24
CA VAL A 36 6.12 20.06 -18.12
C VAL A 36 4.65 20.17 -18.54
N ASP A 37 4.26 21.26 -19.21
CA ASP A 37 2.87 21.45 -19.66
C ASP A 37 2.45 20.45 -20.74
N VAL A 38 3.40 19.98 -21.55
CA VAL A 38 3.11 18.97 -22.59
C VAL A 38 2.92 17.60 -21.94
N ALA A 39 3.79 17.26 -20.99
CA ALA A 39 3.69 16.03 -20.21
C ALA A 39 2.36 15.97 -19.44
N GLU A 40 1.97 17.06 -18.80
CA GLU A 40 0.69 17.16 -18.09
C GLU A 40 -0.50 16.90 -19.02
N ARG A 41 -0.52 17.48 -20.21
CA ARG A 41 -1.58 17.19 -21.20
C ARG A 41 -1.62 15.72 -21.62
N CYS A 42 -0.47 15.06 -21.74
CA CYS A 42 -0.40 13.64 -22.02
C CYS A 42 -1.01 12.82 -20.87
N PHE A 43 -0.66 13.11 -19.62
CA PHE A 43 -1.26 12.40 -18.47
C PHE A 43 -2.77 12.65 -18.36
N LEU A 44 -3.22 13.88 -18.51
CA LEU A 44 -4.64 14.21 -18.49
C LEU A 44 -5.41 13.52 -19.61
N LYS A 45 -4.81 13.39 -20.82
CA LYS A 45 -5.44 12.62 -21.90
C LYS A 45 -5.48 11.12 -21.59
N ALA A 46 -4.45 10.58 -20.95
CA ALA A 46 -4.44 9.19 -20.51
C ALA A 46 -5.56 8.92 -19.50
N LEU A 47 -5.74 9.81 -18.52
CA LEU A 47 -6.82 9.72 -17.53
C LEU A 47 -8.23 9.95 -18.12
N GLU A 48 -8.36 10.78 -19.15
CA GLU A 48 -9.62 10.95 -19.88
C GLU A 48 -10.04 9.63 -20.57
N LEU A 49 -9.07 8.86 -21.04
CA LEU A 49 -9.30 7.58 -21.73
C LEU A 49 -9.51 6.43 -20.73
N GLU A 50 -8.71 6.39 -19.66
CA GLU A 50 -8.73 5.34 -18.63
C GLU A 50 -8.50 5.95 -17.23
N GLU A 51 -9.59 6.42 -16.62
CA GLU A 51 -9.54 7.10 -15.30
C GLU A 51 -9.09 6.17 -14.16
N PHE A 52 -9.45 4.89 -14.23
CA PHE A 52 -9.24 3.89 -13.19
C PHE A 52 -8.11 2.89 -13.52
N ASP A 53 -7.12 3.31 -14.31
CA ASP A 53 -5.89 2.53 -14.52
C ASP A 53 -4.84 2.88 -13.47
N TYR A 54 -4.27 1.84 -12.85
CA TYR A 54 -3.30 1.97 -11.76
C TYR A 54 -2.02 2.67 -12.22
N ASP A 55 -1.45 2.23 -13.35
CA ASP A 55 -0.19 2.76 -13.88
C ASP A 55 -0.32 4.23 -14.24
N ILE A 56 -1.45 4.62 -14.84
CA ILE A 56 -1.71 6.02 -15.22
C ILE A 56 -1.81 6.91 -13.97
N ASN A 57 -2.59 6.51 -12.96
CA ASN A 57 -2.71 7.27 -11.71
C ASN A 57 -1.36 7.37 -10.99
N PHE A 58 -0.62 6.26 -10.90
CA PHE A 58 0.70 6.25 -10.26
C PHE A 58 1.70 7.18 -10.97
N GLN A 59 1.81 7.10 -12.30
CA GLN A 59 2.75 7.96 -13.04
C GLN A 59 2.36 9.43 -12.99
N TYR A 60 1.06 9.74 -13.01
CA TYR A 60 0.62 11.13 -12.89
C TYR A 60 0.82 11.69 -11.48
N GLY A 61 0.52 10.92 -10.43
CA GLY A 61 0.85 11.30 -9.05
C GLY A 61 2.34 11.59 -8.86
N LYS A 62 3.20 10.74 -9.43
CA LYS A 62 4.66 10.96 -9.43
C LYS A 62 5.07 12.21 -10.22
N PHE A 63 4.45 12.47 -11.37
CA PHE A 63 4.69 13.70 -12.13
C PHE A 63 4.29 14.94 -11.32
N LEU A 64 3.14 14.92 -10.63
CA LEU A 64 2.67 16.01 -9.78
C LEU A 64 3.66 16.26 -8.63
N GLN A 65 4.12 15.21 -7.96
CA GLN A 65 5.13 15.28 -6.90
C GLN A 65 6.48 15.82 -7.39
N ASP A 66 7.00 15.26 -8.49
CA ASP A 66 8.37 15.49 -8.93
C ASP A 66 8.51 16.79 -9.73
N ALA A 67 7.63 17.03 -10.70
CA ALA A 67 7.74 18.12 -11.66
C ALA A 67 6.93 19.36 -11.26
N LYS A 68 5.71 19.16 -10.75
CA LYS A 68 4.80 20.26 -10.39
C LYS A 68 4.94 20.70 -8.93
N LYS A 69 5.50 19.86 -8.08
CA LYS A 69 5.53 20.02 -6.61
C LYS A 69 4.12 20.17 -6.02
N ASP A 70 3.14 19.56 -6.67
CA ASP A 70 1.75 19.52 -6.25
C ASP A 70 1.55 18.28 -5.38
N MET A 71 1.69 18.46 -4.07
CA MET A 71 1.57 17.36 -3.10
C MET A 71 0.12 16.95 -2.89
N GLU A 72 -0.83 17.88 -2.98
CA GLU A 72 -2.25 17.57 -2.81
C GLU A 72 -2.75 16.72 -3.98
N GLY A 73 -2.41 17.10 -5.21
CA GLY A 73 -2.74 16.29 -6.39
C GLY A 73 -2.02 14.94 -6.40
N ALA A 74 -0.76 14.87 -5.95
CA ALA A 74 -0.06 13.59 -5.82
C ALA A 74 -0.72 12.65 -4.80
N GLU A 75 -1.13 13.18 -3.65
CA GLU A 75 -1.88 12.43 -2.62
C GLU A 75 -3.16 11.83 -3.23
N GLU A 76 -3.94 12.65 -3.94
CA GLU A 76 -5.19 12.19 -4.58
C GLU A 76 -4.96 10.99 -5.50
N HIS A 77 -3.95 11.06 -6.38
CA HIS A 77 -3.68 9.99 -7.33
C HIS A 77 -3.08 8.74 -6.68
N TYR A 78 -2.24 8.88 -5.64
CA TYR A 78 -1.78 7.71 -4.88
C TYR A 78 -2.90 7.07 -4.05
N THR A 79 -3.85 7.85 -3.54
CA THR A 79 -5.05 7.32 -2.89
C THR A 79 -5.96 6.57 -3.87
N ARG A 80 -6.09 7.04 -5.12
CA ARG A 80 -6.77 6.27 -6.17
C ARG A 80 -6.07 4.95 -6.45
N CYS A 81 -4.74 4.91 -6.49
CA CYS A 81 -3.99 3.67 -6.60
C CYS A 81 -4.31 2.70 -5.45
N LEU A 82 -4.49 3.21 -4.23
CA LEU A 82 -4.87 2.40 -3.06
C LEU A 82 -6.24 1.72 -3.23
N ALA A 83 -7.20 2.41 -3.86
CA ALA A 83 -8.51 1.83 -4.17
C ALA A 83 -8.45 0.75 -5.27
N LEU A 84 -7.45 0.82 -6.15
CA LEU A 84 -7.26 -0.11 -7.27
C LEU A 84 -6.46 -1.35 -6.88
N ASP A 85 -5.34 -1.18 -6.19
CA ASP A 85 -4.52 -2.27 -5.66
C ASP A 85 -3.88 -1.86 -4.32
N VAL A 86 -4.44 -2.38 -3.23
CA VAL A 86 -3.98 -2.11 -1.87
C VAL A 86 -2.56 -2.61 -1.65
N ASN A 87 -2.15 -3.72 -2.25
CA ASN A 87 -0.84 -4.32 -2.02
C ASN A 87 0.27 -3.49 -2.65
N GLU A 88 0.06 -3.05 -3.90
CA GLU A 88 1.06 -2.29 -4.63
C GLU A 88 1.12 -0.83 -4.17
N ALA A 89 -0.04 -0.20 -3.88
CA ALA A 89 -0.09 1.22 -3.54
C ALA A 89 0.31 1.55 -2.10
N THR A 90 0.09 0.63 -1.14
CA THR A 90 0.38 0.88 0.28
C THR A 90 1.80 1.40 0.52
N PRO A 91 2.89 0.73 0.07
CA PRO A 91 4.25 1.23 0.32
C PRO A 91 4.50 2.60 -0.32
N ILE A 92 3.94 2.86 -1.51
CA ILE A 92 4.09 4.13 -2.23
C ILE A 92 3.44 5.27 -1.43
N LEU A 93 2.17 5.10 -1.04
CA LEU A 93 1.44 6.11 -0.29
C LEU A 93 2.06 6.32 1.11
N ALA A 94 2.48 5.24 1.77
CA ALA A 94 3.15 5.30 3.06
C ALA A 94 4.45 6.12 3.00
N GLU A 95 5.31 5.85 2.01
CA GLU A 95 6.54 6.60 1.79
C GLU A 95 6.25 8.07 1.47
N PHE A 96 5.34 8.33 0.54
CA PHE A 96 4.94 9.69 0.16
C PHE A 96 4.45 10.51 1.37
N LEU A 97 3.56 9.95 2.19
CA LEU A 97 2.99 10.65 3.36
C LEU A 97 4.02 10.85 4.46
N LEU A 98 4.93 9.91 4.66
CA LEU A 98 6.01 10.07 5.63
C LEU A 98 7.00 11.14 5.20
N ASP A 99 7.32 11.24 3.91
CA ASP A 99 8.25 12.22 3.40
C ASP A 99 7.63 13.63 3.38
N SER A 100 6.33 13.75 3.10
CA SER A 100 5.61 15.03 3.04
C SER A 100 5.16 15.56 4.41
N LEU A 101 4.64 14.69 5.29
CA LEU A 101 4.02 15.06 6.56
C LEU A 101 4.85 14.66 7.79
N GLY A 102 5.87 13.82 7.61
CA GLY A 102 6.74 13.34 8.67
C GLY A 102 6.16 12.19 9.49
N ARG A 103 7.00 11.61 10.37
CA ARG A 103 6.71 10.40 11.17
C ARG A 103 5.49 10.48 12.09
N HIS A 104 5.02 11.68 12.42
CA HIS A 104 3.89 11.85 13.32
C HIS A 104 2.55 11.99 12.60
N LYS A 105 2.52 12.73 11.48
CA LYS A 105 1.29 13.02 10.74
C LYS A 105 1.06 12.08 9.55
N GLY A 106 2.13 11.60 8.92
CA GLY A 106 2.04 10.68 7.78
C GLY A 106 1.23 9.41 8.08
N PRO A 107 1.54 8.67 9.16
CA PRO A 107 0.77 7.49 9.57
C PRO A 107 -0.72 7.78 9.86
N GLN A 108 -1.03 8.97 10.38
CA GLN A 108 -2.41 9.38 10.67
C GLN A 108 -3.15 9.65 9.36
N ARG A 109 -2.52 10.39 8.43
CA ARG A 109 -3.10 10.65 7.12
C ARG A 109 -3.30 9.37 6.30
N PHE A 110 -2.37 8.42 6.40
CA PHE A 110 -2.49 7.12 5.73
C PHE A 110 -3.73 6.37 6.23
N GLU A 111 -3.97 6.36 7.54
CA GLU A 111 -5.16 5.77 8.13
C GLU A 111 -6.44 6.42 7.60
N GLU A 112 -6.53 7.75 7.61
CA GLU A 112 -7.68 8.49 7.09
C GLU A 112 -7.97 8.11 5.64
N LEU A 113 -6.97 8.21 4.77
CA LEU A 113 -7.12 7.92 3.33
C LEU A 113 -7.49 6.46 3.07
N THR A 114 -6.94 5.52 3.86
CA THR A 114 -7.29 4.10 3.74
C THR A 114 -8.76 3.86 4.06
N LEU A 115 -9.26 4.43 5.16
CA LEU A 115 -10.65 4.27 5.57
C LEU A 115 -11.64 4.95 4.62
N GLU A 116 -11.19 5.98 3.89
CA GLU A 116 -11.98 6.67 2.87
C GLU A 116 -11.97 5.95 1.51
N ALA A 117 -10.85 5.32 1.13
CA ALA A 117 -10.63 4.86 -0.24
C ALA A 117 -10.80 3.36 -0.46
N THR A 118 -10.74 2.53 0.59
CA THR A 118 -10.81 1.06 0.43
C THR A 118 -11.79 0.42 1.40
N ASP A 119 -12.52 -0.58 0.89
CA ASP A 119 -13.37 -1.47 1.69
C ASP A 119 -12.54 -2.50 2.49
N PHE A 120 -11.22 -2.59 2.23
CA PHE A 120 -10.31 -3.56 2.85
C PHE A 120 -9.18 -2.90 3.67
N PRO A 121 -9.50 -2.06 4.68
CA PRO A 121 -8.50 -1.35 5.47
C PRO A 121 -7.55 -2.27 6.24
N ILE A 122 -7.99 -3.49 6.56
CA ILE A 122 -7.14 -4.46 7.27
C ILE A 122 -5.91 -4.86 6.45
N ILE A 123 -6.07 -5.02 5.13
CA ILE A 123 -4.96 -5.43 4.24
C ILE A 123 -3.97 -4.27 4.14
N ALA A 124 -4.47 -3.05 3.93
CA ALA A 124 -3.66 -1.84 3.86
C ALA A 124 -2.88 -1.60 5.17
N PHE A 125 -3.53 -1.74 6.33
CA PHE A 125 -2.87 -1.58 7.62
C PHE A 125 -1.82 -2.67 7.87
N CYS A 126 -2.11 -3.92 7.51
CA CYS A 126 -1.13 -5.00 7.61
C CYS A 126 0.09 -4.73 6.71
N ASN A 127 -0.14 -4.33 5.46
CA ASN A 127 0.92 -4.02 4.51
C ASN A 127 1.75 -2.80 4.96
N PHE A 128 1.12 -1.79 5.55
CA PHE A 128 1.83 -0.65 6.13
C PHE A 128 2.74 -1.09 7.28
N ALA A 129 2.24 -1.96 8.17
CA ALA A 129 3.03 -2.48 9.28
C ALA A 129 4.25 -3.28 8.77
N ASP A 130 4.03 -4.19 7.83
CA ASP A 130 5.08 -5.01 7.19
C ASP A 130 6.15 -4.11 6.53
N TRP A 131 5.71 -3.09 5.76
CA TRP A 131 6.58 -2.11 5.14
C TRP A 131 7.38 -1.27 6.16
N ALA A 132 6.74 -0.81 7.24
CA ALA A 132 7.39 -0.01 8.27
C ALA A 132 8.51 -0.80 9.00
N LEU A 133 8.34 -2.11 9.15
CA LEU A 133 9.39 -3.01 9.65
C LEU A 133 10.51 -3.16 8.64
N ALA A 134 10.19 -3.57 7.41
CA ALA A 134 11.19 -3.92 6.40
C ALA A 134 12.04 -2.72 5.98
N GLU A 135 11.42 -1.57 5.69
CA GLU A 135 12.10 -0.43 5.07
C GLU A 135 12.59 0.60 6.09
N ARG A 136 11.94 0.70 7.25
CA ARG A 136 12.20 1.77 8.23
C ARG A 136 12.66 1.24 9.59
N ASN A 137 12.60 -0.07 9.83
CA ASN A 137 12.83 -0.71 11.13
C ASN A 137 12.04 -0.02 12.26
N ASP A 138 10.83 0.46 11.97
CA ASP A 138 9.99 1.22 12.91
C ASP A 138 8.98 0.30 13.58
N HIS A 139 9.45 -0.43 14.60
CA HIS A 139 8.63 -1.35 15.38
C HIS A 139 7.45 -0.66 16.06
N LYS A 140 7.60 0.61 16.46
CA LYS A 140 6.54 1.34 17.15
C LYS A 140 5.37 1.63 16.22
N THR A 141 5.65 2.10 15.00
CA THR A 141 4.61 2.38 14.01
C THR A 141 4.01 1.07 13.50
N ALA A 142 4.81 0.05 13.27
CA ALA A 142 4.31 -1.28 12.89
C ALA A 142 3.34 -1.87 13.93
N GLU A 143 3.70 -1.83 15.21
CA GLU A 143 2.81 -2.29 16.29
C GLU A 143 1.49 -1.51 16.31
N GLN A 144 1.52 -0.19 16.07
CA GLN A 144 0.30 0.62 16.00
C GLN A 144 -0.65 0.15 14.90
N PHE A 145 -0.14 -0.16 13.70
CA PHE A 145 -0.96 -0.62 12.59
C PHE A 145 -1.44 -2.06 12.79
N TYR A 146 -0.62 -2.98 13.29
CA TYR A 146 -1.10 -4.31 13.63
C TYR A 146 -2.20 -4.27 14.71
N ARG A 147 -2.07 -3.41 15.72
CA ARG A 147 -3.12 -3.21 16.72
C ARG A 147 -4.41 -2.65 16.12
N LYS A 148 -4.33 -1.88 15.03
CA LYS A 148 -5.52 -1.42 14.30
C LYS A 148 -6.16 -2.56 13.53
N CYS A 149 -5.39 -3.45 12.91
CA CYS A 149 -5.93 -4.64 12.23
C CYS A 149 -6.81 -5.47 13.16
N VAL A 150 -6.35 -5.73 14.40
CA VAL A 150 -7.09 -6.54 15.39
C VAL A 150 -8.35 -5.84 15.92
N LYS A 151 -8.46 -4.52 15.75
CA LYS A 151 -9.63 -3.74 16.19
C LYS A 151 -10.72 -3.62 15.13
N ILE A 152 -10.44 -4.01 13.89
CA ILE A 152 -11.43 -3.96 12.82
C ILE A 152 -12.50 -5.03 13.11
N ASP A 153 -13.77 -4.61 13.09
CA ASP A 153 -14.88 -5.54 13.25
C ASP A 153 -15.02 -6.38 11.98
N ILE A 154 -14.73 -7.67 12.09
CA ILE A 154 -14.78 -8.64 11.00
C ILE A 154 -16.18 -8.88 10.48
N HIS A 155 -17.21 -8.65 11.30
CA HIS A 155 -18.60 -8.86 10.91
C HIS A 155 -19.12 -7.71 10.05
N GLU A 156 -18.55 -6.51 10.21
CA GLU A 156 -18.90 -5.33 9.41
C GLU A 156 -18.06 -5.21 8.13
N SER A 157 -16.81 -5.70 8.16
CA SER A 157 -15.83 -5.44 7.09
C SER A 157 -15.81 -6.46 5.94
N ASN A 158 -16.74 -7.44 5.91
CA ASN A 158 -16.83 -8.47 4.85
C ASN A 158 -15.51 -9.24 4.59
N VAL A 159 -14.59 -9.24 5.56
CA VAL A 159 -13.29 -9.91 5.46
C VAL A 159 -13.48 -11.39 5.75
N GLU A 160 -12.89 -12.25 4.92
CA GLU A 160 -12.90 -13.69 5.19
C GLU A 160 -12.23 -14.00 6.53
N PRO A 161 -12.85 -14.79 7.43
CA PRO A 161 -12.29 -15.10 8.74
C PRO A 161 -10.88 -15.69 8.68
N ALA A 162 -10.58 -16.50 7.66
CA ALA A 162 -9.25 -17.07 7.46
C ALA A 162 -8.20 -16.00 7.14
N LEU A 163 -8.53 -15.03 6.26
CA LEU A 163 -7.64 -13.90 5.95
C LEU A 163 -7.41 -13.03 7.19
N TYR A 164 -8.47 -12.77 7.96
CA TYR A 164 -8.35 -12.04 9.22
C TYR A 164 -7.42 -12.75 10.20
N ALA A 165 -7.60 -14.06 10.38
CA ALA A 165 -6.76 -14.87 11.24
C ALA A 165 -5.28 -14.84 10.81
N GLN A 166 -4.99 -14.87 9.50
CA GLN A 166 -3.62 -14.71 9.00
C GLN A 166 -3.00 -13.36 9.40
N VAL A 167 -3.76 -12.26 9.31
CA VAL A 167 -3.28 -10.93 9.75
C VAL A 167 -3.03 -10.90 11.27
N VAL A 168 -3.91 -11.50 12.07
CA VAL A 168 -3.72 -11.63 13.52
C VAL A 168 -2.46 -12.44 13.85
N LEU A 169 -2.20 -13.51 13.10
CA LEU A 169 -1.02 -14.34 13.29
C LEU A 169 0.27 -13.62 12.89
N LYS A 170 0.27 -12.83 11.81
CA LYS A 170 1.40 -11.94 11.49
C LYS A 170 1.75 -11.03 12.67
N TYR A 171 0.75 -10.45 13.32
CA TYR A 171 0.99 -9.64 14.52
C TYR A 171 1.55 -10.48 15.69
N ALA A 172 1.04 -11.69 15.88
CA ALA A 172 1.57 -12.59 16.91
C ALA A 172 3.04 -12.95 16.66
N PHE A 173 3.44 -13.20 15.41
CA PHE A 173 4.84 -13.45 15.05
C PHE A 173 5.72 -12.25 15.36
N PHE A 174 5.29 -11.06 14.95
CA PHE A 174 5.97 -9.80 15.28
C PHE A 174 6.14 -9.64 16.81
N CYS A 175 5.10 -9.95 17.59
CA CYS A 175 5.18 -9.90 19.05
C CYS A 175 6.25 -10.82 19.64
N VAL A 176 6.41 -12.05 19.13
CA VAL A 176 7.46 -12.98 19.59
C VAL A 176 8.83 -12.49 19.14
N GLN A 177 9.03 -12.36 17.83
CA GLN A 177 10.35 -12.19 17.22
C GLN A 177 10.97 -10.82 17.52
N GLU A 178 10.19 -9.74 17.44
CA GLU A 178 10.72 -8.38 17.52
C GLU A 178 10.50 -7.76 18.92
N MET A 179 9.38 -8.07 19.56
CA MET A 179 8.95 -7.38 20.78
C MET A 179 9.13 -8.20 22.07
N ARG A 180 9.40 -9.52 21.96
CA ARG A 180 9.45 -10.48 23.10
C ARG A 180 8.19 -10.45 23.98
N GLN A 181 7.04 -10.21 23.38
CA GLN A 181 5.72 -10.17 24.02
C GLN A 181 4.98 -11.49 23.83
N ILE A 182 5.50 -12.56 24.46
CA ILE A 182 5.03 -13.94 24.26
C ILE A 182 3.56 -14.10 24.69
N GLU A 183 3.16 -13.47 25.79
CA GLU A 183 1.81 -13.55 26.34
C GLU A 183 0.79 -12.86 25.43
N THR A 184 1.15 -11.71 24.86
CA THR A 184 0.34 -11.03 23.83
C THR A 184 0.18 -11.93 22.62
N ALA A 185 1.28 -12.55 22.15
CA ALA A 185 1.25 -13.44 21.01
C ALA A 185 0.34 -14.67 21.25
N ARG A 186 0.39 -15.26 22.45
CA ARG A 186 -0.50 -16.38 22.84
C ARG A 186 -1.98 -15.98 22.81
N GLN A 187 -2.31 -14.78 23.30
CA GLN A 187 -3.68 -14.26 23.25
C GLN A 187 -4.15 -14.05 21.81
N LEU A 188 -3.29 -13.51 20.94
CA LEU A 188 -3.59 -13.31 19.52
C LEU A 188 -3.79 -14.65 18.80
N VAL A 189 -2.95 -15.64 19.05
CA VAL A 189 -3.10 -17.00 18.49
C VAL A 189 -4.42 -17.63 18.93
N GLN A 190 -4.77 -17.51 20.21
CA GLN A 190 -6.04 -18.03 20.71
C GLN A 190 -7.22 -17.33 20.04
N TYR A 191 -7.16 -16.01 19.91
CA TYR A 191 -8.18 -15.23 19.22
C TYR A 191 -8.32 -15.60 17.74
N ALA A 192 -7.21 -15.81 17.03
CA ALA A 192 -7.23 -16.24 15.63
C ALA A 192 -7.97 -17.59 15.43
N LYS A 193 -7.78 -18.55 16.35
CA LYS A 193 -8.49 -19.84 16.35
C LYS A 193 -9.98 -19.72 16.65
N GLU A 194 -10.37 -18.73 17.46
CA GLU A 194 -11.78 -18.48 17.77
C GLU A 194 -12.51 -17.84 16.58
N VAL A 195 -11.85 -16.92 15.88
CA VAL A 195 -12.39 -16.27 14.68
C VAL A 195 -12.52 -17.25 13.51
N ALA A 196 -11.51 -18.09 13.31
CA ALA A 196 -11.49 -19.10 12.27
C ALA A 196 -11.10 -20.46 12.90
N PRO A 197 -12.07 -21.32 13.25
CA PRO A 197 -11.77 -22.64 13.79
C PRO A 197 -11.22 -23.61 12.73
N ASP A 198 -11.67 -23.46 11.48
CA ASP A 198 -11.28 -24.30 10.34
C ASP A 198 -10.14 -23.66 9.54
N LEU A 199 -9.00 -23.43 10.20
CA LEU A 199 -7.82 -22.86 9.55
C LEU A 199 -7.17 -23.86 8.57
N PRO A 200 -6.67 -23.38 7.42
CA PRO A 200 -5.82 -24.16 6.52
C PRO A 200 -4.61 -24.77 7.26
N GLU A 201 -4.14 -25.93 6.78
CA GLU A 201 -3.07 -26.71 7.43
C GLU A 201 -1.76 -25.92 7.57
N ASP A 202 -1.40 -25.11 6.57
CA ASP A 202 -0.24 -24.21 6.59
C ASP A 202 -0.33 -23.16 7.70
N VAL A 203 -1.54 -22.66 7.98
CA VAL A 203 -1.77 -21.69 9.06
C VAL A 203 -1.72 -22.37 10.43
N GLN A 204 -2.14 -23.63 10.52
CA GLN A 204 -2.00 -24.44 11.75
C GLN A 204 -0.52 -24.73 12.05
N GLU A 205 0.29 -25.01 11.04
CA GLU A 205 1.74 -25.19 11.18
C GLU A 205 2.41 -23.91 11.70
N GLN A 206 2.06 -22.74 11.15
CA GLN A 206 2.54 -21.44 11.63
C GLN A 206 2.22 -21.21 13.12
N ILE A 207 1.02 -21.56 13.55
CA ILE A 207 0.63 -21.48 14.97
C ILE A 207 1.52 -22.37 15.83
N GLN A 208 1.79 -23.60 15.39
CA GLN A 208 2.61 -24.54 16.13
C GLN A 208 4.06 -24.02 16.27
N GLU A 209 4.64 -23.49 15.19
CA GLU A 209 5.95 -22.84 15.20
C GLU A 209 6.00 -21.68 16.22
N LEU A 210 4.96 -20.83 16.22
CA LEU A 210 4.87 -19.67 17.10
C LEU A 210 4.84 -20.08 18.59
N LEU A 211 4.12 -21.16 18.92
CA LEU A 211 4.08 -21.71 20.28
C LEU A 211 5.44 -22.29 20.71
N GLU A 212 6.18 -22.89 19.79
CA GLU A 212 7.53 -23.43 20.05
C GLU A 212 8.56 -22.31 20.25
N LEU A 213 8.52 -21.27 19.41
CA LEU A 213 9.38 -20.09 19.53
C LEU A 213 9.15 -19.39 20.88
N GLY A 214 7.89 -19.14 21.25
CA GLY A 214 7.55 -18.53 22.52
C GLY A 214 7.91 -19.39 23.75
N SER A 215 8.02 -20.71 23.59
CA SER A 215 8.48 -21.58 24.68
C SER A 215 10.00 -21.48 24.89
N LYS A 216 10.78 -21.40 23.81
CA LYS A 216 12.24 -21.28 23.85
C LYS A 216 12.71 -19.93 24.40
N GLU A 217 12.00 -18.84 24.09
CA GLU A 217 12.35 -17.49 24.55
C GLU A 217 11.97 -17.21 26.01
N SER A 218 11.11 -18.04 26.60
CA SER A 218 10.68 -17.95 28.01
C SER A 218 11.62 -18.67 29.01
N MET A 219 12.68 -19.34 28.52
CA MET A 219 13.70 -20.05 29.30
C MET A 219 14.99 -19.24 29.45
#